data_AF-A0A067FEU6-F1
#
_entry.id   AF-A0A067FEU6-F1
#
_cell.length_a   1.000
_cell.length_b   1.000
_cell.length_c   1.000
_cell.angle_alpha   90.00
_cell.angle_beta   90.00
_cell.angle_gamma   90.00
#
_symmetry.space_group_name_H-M   'P 1'
#
loop_
_entity.id
_entity.type
_entity.pdbx_description
1 polymer ?
#
loop_
_entity_poly.entity_id
_entity_poly.type
_entity_poly.pdbx_seq_one_letter_code
_entity_poly.pdbx_strand_id
1 'polypeptide(L)'
;MEKALHRQRILLQHLQPSSSQTSDSPAISASICSAGEAAGYHRKPAFDDDVVIVAAYRTAICKAKRGGFKDTLADDLLAPVLKAVIEKTRLNPSEVGDIVVGTVLAPGSTRAMECRMAAFYAGFPETVPLRTVNRQCSSGLQAVADVATAIKAGLYDIGIAAGLESMTVNSISVVGQVNPKVEIFTQARDCLLPMGITSENVAQRFGVTRQEQDLAAVESHRRAAAATASGKFKDEIIPVNTKIVDPKTGVEKRVTISVDDGIRPNTTIADLAKLKPAFKKDGTTTAGNASQVSDGAGAVLLMKRSLAVQKGLPILGVFR
;
A
#
# COMPACT_ATOMS: atom_id res chain seq x y z
N MET A 1 -20.77 33.68 -21.71
CA MET A 1 -21.60 32.57 -22.22
C MET A 1 -20.94 31.83 -23.39
N GLU A 2 -20.38 32.53 -24.39
CA GLU A 2 -19.74 31.90 -25.56
C GLU A 2 -18.60 30.94 -25.24
N LYS A 3 -17.73 31.25 -24.27
CA LYS A 3 -16.62 30.37 -23.87
C LYS A 3 -17.08 29.04 -23.27
N ALA A 4 -18.26 28.99 -22.64
CA ALA A 4 -18.83 27.77 -22.09
C ALA A 4 -19.43 26.89 -23.20
N LEU A 5 -20.15 27.51 -24.16
CA LEU A 5 -20.70 26.84 -25.32
C LEU A 5 -19.61 26.26 -26.23
N HIS A 6 -18.48 26.94 -26.37
CA HIS A 6 -17.34 26.44 -27.14
C HIS A 6 -16.72 25.18 -26.52
N ARG A 7 -16.52 25.17 -25.19
CA ARG A 7 -16.01 23.99 -24.45
C ARG A 7 -16.95 22.80 -24.53
N GLN A 8 -18.25 23.04 -24.43
CA GLN A 8 -19.28 22.00 -24.55
C GLN A 8 -19.28 21.38 -25.96
N ARG A 9 -19.07 22.19 -27.01
CA ARG A 9 -19.03 21.71 -28.39
C ARG A 9 -17.81 20.82 -28.68
N ILE A 10 -16.64 21.16 -28.13
CA ILE A 10 -15.43 20.32 -28.24
C ILE A 10 -15.60 18.99 -27.50
N LEU A 11 -16.17 19.01 -26.29
CA LEU A 11 -16.43 17.78 -25.53
C LEU A 11 -17.41 16.85 -26.26
N LEU A 12 -18.44 17.39 -26.91
CA LEU A 12 -19.39 16.61 -27.70
C LEU A 12 -18.76 15.99 -28.95
N GLN A 13 -17.79 16.66 -29.58
CA GLN A 13 -17.04 16.09 -30.71
C GLN A 13 -16.16 14.90 -30.32
N HIS A 14 -15.63 14.87 -29.09
CA HIS A 14 -14.88 13.72 -28.59
C HIS A 14 -15.76 12.52 -28.19
N LEU A 15 -17.05 12.76 -27.96
CA LEU A 15 -18.00 11.74 -27.49
C LEU A 15 -18.85 11.11 -28.60
N GLN A 16 -18.76 11.61 -29.83
CA GLN A 16 -19.48 11.06 -30.99
C GLN A 16 -18.48 10.59 -32.06
N PRO A 17 -18.28 9.27 -32.25
CA PRO A 17 -17.51 8.79 -33.37
C PRO A 17 -18.31 9.04 -34.65
N SER A 18 -17.82 9.95 -35.50
CA SER A 18 -18.45 10.28 -36.78
C SER A 18 -18.42 9.07 -37.71
N SER A 19 -19.61 8.60 -38.09
CA SER A 19 -19.83 7.64 -39.17
C SER A 19 -19.72 8.32 -40.54
N SER A 20 -19.04 7.65 -41.49
CA SER A 20 -18.98 7.88 -42.97
C SER A 20 -18.15 9.09 -43.47
N GLN A 21 -17.30 9.02 -44.52
CA GLN A 21 -17.06 8.00 -45.56
C GLN A 21 -15.75 8.25 -46.37
N THR A 22 -15.09 7.16 -46.79
CA THR A 22 -14.37 6.83 -48.07
C THR A 22 -13.24 7.70 -48.67
N SER A 23 -12.07 7.07 -48.88
CA SER A 23 -11.31 7.09 -50.15
C SER A 23 -10.30 5.91 -50.24
N ASP A 24 -10.20 5.31 -51.42
CA ASP A 24 -9.49 4.08 -51.82
C ASP A 24 -8.00 3.94 -51.43
N SER A 25 -7.61 2.73 -51.00
CA SER A 25 -6.24 2.15 -51.07
C SER A 25 -6.25 0.66 -50.64
N PRO A 26 -5.29 -0.18 -51.10
CA PRO A 26 -5.54 -1.56 -51.52
C PRO A 26 -5.87 -2.53 -50.38
N ALA A 27 -6.69 -3.52 -50.72
CA ALA A 27 -7.25 -4.54 -49.83
C ALA A 27 -6.16 -5.38 -49.14
N ILE A 28 -5.81 -4.98 -47.92
CA ILE A 28 -5.25 -5.90 -46.93
C ILE A 28 -6.43 -6.73 -46.43
N SER A 29 -6.59 -7.94 -46.98
CA SER A 29 -7.53 -8.91 -46.43
C SER A 29 -7.03 -9.33 -45.05
N ALA A 30 -7.84 -9.08 -44.01
CA ALA A 30 -7.61 -9.73 -42.73
C ALA A 30 -7.66 -11.26 -42.96
N SER A 31 -6.60 -11.97 -42.59
CA SER A 31 -6.69 -13.42 -42.43
C SER A 31 -7.73 -13.68 -41.35
N ILE A 32 -8.74 -14.49 -41.68
CA ILE A 32 -9.64 -15.06 -40.69
C ILE A 32 -8.76 -15.91 -39.77
N CYS A 33 -8.40 -15.35 -38.62
CA CYS A 33 -7.79 -16.10 -37.57
C CYS A 33 -8.90 -17.01 -37.04
N SER A 34 -8.90 -18.27 -37.46
CA SER A 34 -9.70 -19.34 -36.85
C SER A 34 -9.16 -19.67 -35.46
N ALA A 35 -9.08 -18.66 -34.58
CA ALA A 35 -9.21 -18.92 -33.15
C ALA A 35 -10.69 -19.22 -32.96
N GLY A 36 -11.00 -20.51 -32.79
CA GLY A 36 -12.35 -21.04 -32.87
C GLY A 36 -13.38 -20.28 -32.04
N GLU A 37 -14.63 -20.46 -32.44
CA GLU A 37 -15.85 -20.08 -31.72
C GLU A 37 -15.93 -20.77 -30.34
N ALA A 38 -14.97 -20.50 -29.45
CA ALA A 38 -15.04 -20.89 -28.05
C ALA A 38 -15.69 -19.74 -27.28
N ALA A 39 -17.02 -19.71 -27.29
CA ALA A 39 -17.85 -19.20 -26.19
C ALA A 39 -17.41 -17.87 -25.53
N GLY A 40 -16.92 -16.91 -26.32
CA GLY A 40 -16.74 -15.52 -25.91
C GLY A 40 -18.09 -14.81 -25.79
N TYR A 41 -19.01 -15.39 -25.02
CA TYR A 41 -20.21 -14.72 -24.59
C TYR A 41 -19.80 -13.38 -23.99
N HIS A 42 -20.52 -12.31 -24.37
CA HIS A 42 -20.59 -11.09 -23.58
C HIS A 42 -20.83 -11.45 -22.11
N ARG A 43 -19.76 -11.63 -21.33
CA ARG A 43 -19.84 -11.80 -19.90
C ARG A 43 -20.20 -10.43 -19.37
N LYS A 44 -21.51 -10.16 -19.24
CA LYS A 44 -21.97 -9.14 -18.31
C LYS A 44 -21.29 -9.48 -16.98
N PRO A 45 -20.56 -8.55 -16.34
CA PRO A 45 -20.01 -8.82 -15.02
C PRO A 45 -21.20 -9.21 -14.13
N ALA A 46 -21.28 -10.50 -13.81
CA ALA A 46 -22.25 -10.98 -12.84
C ALA A 46 -21.72 -10.55 -11.47
N PHE A 47 -22.60 -10.20 -10.54
CA PHE A 47 -22.21 -9.85 -9.17
C PHE A 47 -21.31 -10.93 -8.51
N ASP A 48 -21.44 -12.17 -8.96
CA ASP A 48 -20.68 -13.34 -8.50
C ASP A 48 -19.19 -13.34 -8.93
N ASP A 49 -18.81 -12.48 -9.88
CA ASP A 49 -17.44 -12.29 -10.34
C ASP A 49 -16.73 -11.09 -9.69
N ASP A 50 -17.38 -10.44 -8.73
CA ASP A 50 -16.76 -9.39 -7.91
C ASP A 50 -15.51 -9.94 -7.19
N VAL A 51 -14.51 -9.08 -7.02
CA VAL A 51 -13.40 -9.35 -6.11
C VAL A 51 -13.80 -8.87 -4.73
N VAL A 52 -13.79 -9.78 -3.76
CA VAL A 52 -14.17 -9.51 -2.38
C VAL A 52 -12.98 -9.66 -1.45
N ILE A 53 -13.00 -8.85 -0.40
CA ILE A 53 -12.06 -8.93 0.71
C ILE A 53 -12.75 -9.73 1.81
N VAL A 54 -12.12 -10.83 2.25
CA VAL A 54 -12.66 -11.70 3.30
C VAL A 54 -11.89 -11.59 4.62
N ALA A 55 -10.68 -11.04 4.57
CA ALA A 55 -9.86 -10.75 5.75
C ALA A 55 -8.88 -9.61 5.45
N ALA A 56 -8.64 -8.74 6.44
CA ALA A 56 -7.64 -7.69 6.39
C ALA A 56 -7.06 -7.47 7.79
N TYR A 57 -5.76 -7.64 7.94
CA TYR A 57 -5.07 -7.54 9.22
C TYR A 57 -3.75 -6.78 9.06
N ARG A 58 -3.24 -6.27 10.18
CA ARG A 58 -1.95 -5.58 10.26
C ARG A 58 -1.23 -5.89 11.55
N THR A 59 0.07 -5.64 11.59
CA THR A 59 0.78 -5.52 12.85
C THR A 59 0.38 -4.20 13.53
N ALA A 60 0.78 -4.03 14.79
CA ALA A 60 0.98 -2.68 15.30
C ALA A 60 1.98 -1.92 14.40
N ILE A 61 1.98 -0.59 14.45
CA ILE A 61 2.96 0.25 13.76
C ILE A 61 3.86 0.85 14.84
N CYS A 62 5.16 0.52 14.76
CA CYS A 62 6.14 0.97 15.73
C CYS A 62 7.07 2.03 15.13
N LYS A 63 7.54 2.97 15.93
CA LYS A 63 8.50 3.98 15.52
C LYS A 63 9.85 3.34 15.17
N ALA A 64 10.39 3.67 14.01
CA ALA A 64 11.68 3.13 13.60
C ALA A 64 12.81 3.49 14.59
N LYS A 65 13.77 2.58 14.73
CA LYS A 65 15.00 2.62 15.54
C LYS A 65 14.81 2.64 17.06
N ARG A 66 13.63 3.01 17.55
CA ARG A 66 13.37 3.23 18.98
C ARG A 66 12.07 2.62 19.50
N GLY A 67 11.20 2.19 18.61
CA GLY A 67 9.91 1.58 18.94
C GLY A 67 10.00 0.09 19.25
N GLY A 68 8.83 -0.53 19.41
CA GLY A 68 8.67 -1.94 19.80
C GLY A 68 9.27 -2.95 18.81
N PHE A 69 9.48 -2.57 17.55
CA PHE A 69 10.03 -3.41 16.49
C PHE A 69 11.48 -3.12 16.13
N LYS A 70 12.19 -2.33 16.93
CA LYS A 70 13.57 -1.92 16.60
C LYS A 70 14.56 -3.09 16.45
N ASP A 71 14.26 -4.25 17.04
CA ASP A 71 15.08 -5.47 16.94
C ASP A 71 14.31 -6.63 16.27
N THR A 72 13.22 -6.32 15.56
CA THR A 72 12.39 -7.28 14.82
C THR A 72 12.77 -7.25 13.35
N LEU A 73 13.02 -8.43 12.76
CA LEU A 73 13.32 -8.56 11.34
C LEU A 73 12.07 -8.39 10.48
N ALA A 74 12.25 -8.03 9.20
CA ALA A 74 11.14 -7.68 8.33
C ALA A 74 10.22 -8.87 8.01
N ASP A 75 10.78 -10.06 7.86
CA ASP A 75 10.06 -11.32 7.69
C ASP A 75 9.23 -11.69 8.94
N ASP A 76 9.74 -11.42 10.14
CA ASP A 76 9.01 -11.57 11.41
C ASP A 76 7.86 -10.56 11.59
N LEU A 77 7.81 -9.47 10.80
CA LEU A 77 6.66 -8.56 10.75
C LEU A 77 5.58 -9.06 9.79
N LEU A 78 5.99 -9.62 8.65
CA LEU A 78 5.07 -10.09 7.60
C LEU A 78 4.46 -11.47 7.92
N ALA A 79 5.23 -12.40 8.47
CA ALA A 79 4.77 -13.76 8.73
C ALA A 79 3.53 -13.81 9.64
N PRO A 80 3.42 -13.04 10.75
CA PRO A 80 2.24 -13.07 11.61
C PRO A 80 0.95 -12.66 10.90
N VAL A 81 1.00 -11.64 10.04
CA VAL A 81 -0.21 -11.17 9.33
C VAL A 81 -0.61 -12.12 8.20
N LEU A 82 0.34 -12.74 7.50
CA LEU A 82 0.07 -13.80 6.53
C LEU A 82 -0.56 -15.02 7.20
N LYS A 83 -0.01 -15.45 8.35
CA LYS A 83 -0.52 -16.56 9.13
C LYS A 83 -1.93 -16.27 9.66
N ALA A 84 -2.17 -15.07 10.19
CA ALA A 84 -3.47 -14.68 10.72
C ALA A 84 -4.59 -14.71 9.65
N VAL A 85 -4.28 -14.33 8.41
CA VAL A 85 -5.21 -14.44 7.28
C VAL A 85 -5.68 -15.89 7.11
N ILE A 86 -4.74 -16.84 7.11
CA ILE A 86 -5.03 -18.27 6.94
C ILE A 86 -5.78 -18.82 8.15
N GLU A 87 -5.31 -18.57 9.37
CA GLU A 87 -5.91 -19.11 10.59
C GLU A 87 -7.34 -18.58 10.82
N LYS A 88 -7.58 -17.29 10.59
CA LYS A 88 -8.90 -16.67 10.83
C LYS A 88 -9.93 -17.01 9.75
N THR A 89 -9.49 -17.37 8.54
CA THR A 89 -10.38 -17.84 7.47
C THR A 89 -10.44 -19.36 7.34
N ARG A 90 -9.55 -20.09 8.01
CA ARG A 90 -9.37 -21.55 7.90
C ARG A 90 -9.18 -22.02 6.46
N LEU A 91 -8.61 -21.17 5.61
CA LEU A 91 -8.29 -21.49 4.24
C LEU A 91 -7.09 -22.45 4.21
N ASN A 92 -7.07 -23.42 3.29
CA ASN A 92 -5.83 -24.15 3.04
C ASN A 92 -4.83 -23.22 2.32
N PRO A 93 -3.63 -22.96 2.87
CA PRO A 93 -2.68 -22.04 2.25
C PRO A 93 -2.26 -22.45 0.84
N SER A 94 -2.35 -23.73 0.46
CA SER A 94 -2.05 -24.19 -0.91
C SER A 94 -3.05 -23.72 -1.97
N GLU A 95 -4.20 -23.17 -1.56
CA GLU A 95 -5.22 -22.64 -2.48
C GLU A 95 -4.92 -21.21 -2.94
N VAL A 96 -3.96 -20.52 -2.32
CA VAL A 96 -3.59 -19.15 -2.68
C VAL A 96 -2.79 -19.17 -3.99
N GLY A 97 -3.28 -18.45 -4.98
CA GLY A 97 -2.68 -18.41 -6.32
C GLY A 97 -1.50 -17.46 -6.46
N ASP A 98 -1.43 -16.40 -5.64
CA ASP A 98 -0.28 -15.47 -5.58
C ASP A 98 -0.26 -14.69 -4.26
N ILE A 99 0.94 -14.34 -3.82
CA ILE A 99 1.18 -13.39 -2.72
C ILE A 99 1.94 -12.20 -3.28
N VAL A 100 1.33 -11.03 -3.23
CA VAL A 100 1.92 -9.78 -3.75
C VAL A 100 2.25 -8.86 -2.58
N VAL A 101 3.52 -8.53 -2.39
CA VAL A 101 3.97 -7.72 -1.25
C VAL A 101 4.46 -6.35 -1.71
N GLY A 102 3.74 -5.30 -1.30
CA GLY A 102 4.16 -3.92 -1.46
C GLY A 102 5.27 -3.54 -0.48
N THR A 103 6.44 -3.16 -0.99
CA THR A 103 7.62 -2.84 -0.17
C THR A 103 8.56 -1.94 -0.95
N VAL A 104 9.25 -1.01 -0.27
CA VAL A 104 9.93 0.10 -0.97
C VAL A 104 11.44 0.11 -0.76
N LEU A 105 11.90 0.16 0.50
CA LEU A 105 13.27 0.62 0.78
C LEU A 105 14.33 -0.47 0.67
N ALA A 106 13.96 -1.72 0.88
CA ALA A 106 14.91 -2.81 0.85
C ALA A 106 15.36 -3.19 -0.58
N PRO A 107 16.60 -3.65 -0.76
CA PRO A 107 17.10 -4.10 -2.05
C PRO A 107 16.23 -5.21 -2.64
N GLY A 108 15.86 -5.08 -3.92
CA GLY A 108 14.81 -5.88 -4.55
C GLY A 108 14.90 -7.39 -4.32
N SER A 109 16.02 -8.03 -4.67
CA SER A 109 16.20 -9.48 -4.50
C SER A 109 16.21 -9.91 -3.03
N THR A 110 16.88 -9.16 -2.17
CA THR A 110 16.91 -9.41 -0.72
C THR A 110 15.51 -9.37 -0.11
N ARG A 111 14.73 -8.33 -0.42
CA ARG A 111 13.36 -8.18 0.10
C ARG A 111 12.42 -9.27 -0.43
N ALA A 112 12.58 -9.70 -1.68
CA ALA A 112 11.81 -10.83 -2.21
C ALA A 112 12.13 -12.13 -1.46
N MET A 113 13.41 -12.38 -1.11
CA MET A 113 13.80 -13.53 -0.29
C MET A 113 13.22 -13.44 1.13
N GLU A 114 13.30 -12.29 1.79
CA GLU A 114 12.67 -12.07 3.11
C GLU A 114 11.16 -12.32 3.07
N CYS A 115 10.46 -11.81 2.06
CA CYS A 115 9.02 -12.05 1.91
C CYS A 115 8.71 -13.54 1.68
N ARG A 116 9.56 -14.24 0.93
CA ARG A 116 9.43 -15.69 0.70
C ARG A 116 9.67 -16.49 1.98
N MET A 117 10.67 -16.12 2.78
CA MET A 117 10.91 -16.70 4.11
C MET A 117 9.70 -16.48 5.03
N ALA A 118 9.14 -15.27 5.05
CA ALA A 118 7.94 -14.96 5.83
C ALA A 118 6.74 -15.82 5.43
N ALA A 119 6.53 -16.07 4.14
CA ALA A 119 5.48 -16.97 3.65
C ALA A 119 5.70 -18.40 4.16
N PHE A 120 6.94 -18.91 4.14
CA PHE A 120 7.26 -20.22 4.71
C PHE A 120 7.05 -20.27 6.23
N TYR A 121 7.46 -19.23 6.98
CA TYR A 121 7.19 -19.14 8.43
C TYR A 121 5.69 -19.12 8.76
N ALA A 122 4.88 -18.55 7.86
CA ALA A 122 3.43 -18.53 7.95
C ALA A 122 2.75 -19.84 7.53
N GLY A 123 3.50 -20.83 7.01
CA GLY A 123 3.00 -22.16 6.64
C GLY A 123 2.52 -22.28 5.19
N PHE A 124 2.87 -21.34 4.31
CA PHE A 124 2.58 -21.48 2.88
C PHE A 124 3.54 -22.48 2.24
N PRO A 125 3.05 -23.39 1.38
CA PRO A 125 3.90 -24.33 0.67
C PRO A 125 4.66 -23.65 -0.46
N GLU A 126 5.70 -24.32 -0.96
CA GLU A 126 6.53 -23.84 -2.06
C GLU A 126 5.76 -23.62 -3.38
N THR A 127 4.61 -24.27 -3.54
CA THR A 127 3.75 -24.16 -4.73
C THR A 127 3.04 -22.81 -4.84
N VAL A 128 2.91 -22.05 -3.74
CA VAL A 128 2.28 -20.72 -3.76
C VAL A 128 3.33 -19.71 -4.20
N PRO A 129 3.19 -19.01 -5.33
CA PRO A 129 4.17 -18.02 -5.77
C PRO A 129 4.11 -16.74 -4.91
N LEU A 130 5.19 -15.97 -4.95
CA LEU A 130 5.28 -14.68 -4.28
C LEU A 130 6.08 -13.70 -5.13
N ARG A 131 5.64 -12.45 -5.16
CA ARG A 131 6.38 -11.35 -5.75
C ARG A 131 6.28 -10.07 -4.92
N THR A 132 7.21 -9.16 -5.15
CA THR A 132 7.17 -7.81 -4.57
C THR A 132 6.76 -6.79 -5.63
N VAL A 133 6.14 -5.70 -5.19
CA VAL A 133 5.80 -4.56 -6.05
C VAL A 133 6.25 -3.26 -5.39
N ASN A 134 6.77 -2.35 -6.20
CA ASN A 134 7.19 -1.03 -5.74
C ASN A 134 6.53 0.08 -6.56
N ARG A 135 5.57 0.75 -5.93
CA ARG A 135 4.98 2.01 -6.37
C ARG A 135 5.07 3.04 -5.23
N GLN A 136 6.25 3.15 -4.62
CA GLN A 136 6.56 4.05 -3.51
C GLN A 136 5.52 3.91 -2.38
N CYS A 137 5.05 5.02 -1.81
CA CYS A 137 4.08 5.04 -0.69
C CYS A 137 2.77 4.28 -0.99
N SER A 138 2.45 4.02 -2.27
CA SER A 138 1.24 3.29 -2.66
C SER A 138 1.43 1.78 -2.80
N SER A 139 2.64 1.24 -2.58
CA SER A 139 2.96 -0.16 -2.89
C SER A 139 2.02 -1.18 -2.26
N GLY A 140 1.59 -0.98 -1.01
CA GLY A 140 0.63 -1.88 -0.36
C GLY A 140 -0.75 -1.86 -1.04
N LEU A 141 -1.22 -0.70 -1.48
CA LEU A 141 -2.47 -0.58 -2.23
C LEU A 141 -2.31 -1.10 -3.68
N GLN A 142 -1.15 -0.90 -4.29
CA GLN A 142 -0.85 -1.46 -5.60
C GLN A 142 -0.90 -2.99 -5.57
N ALA A 143 -0.38 -3.62 -4.51
CA ALA A 143 -0.49 -5.06 -4.33
C ALA A 143 -1.96 -5.53 -4.30
N VAL A 144 -2.84 -4.81 -3.59
CA VAL A 144 -4.29 -5.09 -3.56
C VAL A 144 -4.89 -4.99 -4.96
N ALA A 145 -4.55 -3.93 -5.71
CA ALA A 145 -5.04 -3.72 -7.06
C ALA A 145 -4.55 -4.80 -8.03
N ASP A 146 -3.28 -5.22 -7.94
CA ASP A 146 -2.74 -6.25 -8.80
C ASP A 146 -3.42 -7.61 -8.55
N VAL A 147 -3.58 -8.00 -7.28
CA VAL A 147 -4.26 -9.25 -6.91
C VAL A 147 -5.71 -9.23 -7.38
N ALA A 148 -6.42 -8.13 -7.14
CA ALA A 148 -7.79 -7.98 -7.63
C ALA A 148 -7.87 -8.07 -9.15
N THR A 149 -6.94 -7.44 -9.86
CA THR A 149 -6.88 -7.50 -11.33
C THR A 149 -6.63 -8.93 -11.82
N ALA A 150 -5.73 -9.67 -11.19
CA ALA A 150 -5.44 -11.06 -11.53
C ALA A 150 -6.63 -11.99 -11.29
N ILE A 151 -7.38 -11.78 -10.20
CA ILE A 151 -8.64 -12.51 -9.94
C ILE A 151 -9.68 -12.17 -11.01
N LYS A 152 -9.90 -10.88 -11.32
CA LYS A 152 -10.82 -10.48 -12.40
C LYS A 152 -10.42 -11.05 -13.77
N ALA A 153 -9.12 -11.17 -14.02
CA ALA A 153 -8.57 -11.74 -15.25
C ALA A 153 -8.65 -13.28 -15.31
N GLY A 154 -9.05 -13.95 -14.22
CA GLY A 154 -9.17 -15.40 -14.15
C GLY A 154 -7.83 -16.14 -14.07
N LEU A 155 -6.77 -15.49 -13.58
CA LEU A 155 -5.46 -16.13 -13.40
C LEU A 155 -5.45 -17.06 -12.17
N TYR A 156 -6.21 -16.71 -11.14
CA TYR A 156 -6.47 -17.50 -9.93
C TYR A 156 -7.70 -16.94 -9.20
N ASP A 157 -8.33 -17.72 -8.33
CA ASP A 157 -9.54 -17.29 -7.61
C ASP A 157 -9.27 -16.69 -6.22
N ILE A 158 -8.08 -16.91 -5.66
CA ILE A 158 -7.68 -16.45 -4.33
C ILE A 158 -6.26 -15.86 -4.39
N GLY A 159 -6.05 -14.70 -3.80
CA GLY A 159 -4.73 -14.10 -3.67
C GLY A 159 -4.59 -13.27 -2.41
N ILE A 160 -3.34 -13.09 -1.96
CA ILE A 160 -3.02 -12.24 -0.83
C ILE A 160 -2.27 -11.01 -1.32
N ALA A 161 -2.78 -9.84 -0.95
CA ALA A 161 -2.07 -8.59 -1.09
C ALA A 161 -1.54 -8.15 0.27
N ALA A 162 -0.26 -7.86 0.35
CA ALA A 162 0.40 -7.46 1.58
C ALA A 162 1.22 -6.18 1.41
N GLY A 163 1.63 -5.61 2.53
CA GLY A 163 2.61 -4.54 2.61
C GLY A 163 3.57 -4.80 3.75
N LEU A 164 4.85 -4.48 3.55
CA LEU A 164 5.90 -4.65 4.54
C LEU A 164 6.89 -3.49 4.44
N GLU A 165 7.22 -2.87 5.57
CA GLU A 165 8.39 -2.01 5.65
C GLU A 165 9.07 -2.10 7.02
N SER A 166 10.40 -2.07 7.02
CA SER A 166 11.22 -1.91 8.22
C SER A 166 12.18 -0.75 7.97
N MET A 167 11.73 0.45 8.34
CA MET A 167 12.54 1.66 8.22
C MET A 167 13.65 1.73 9.28
N THR A 168 13.60 0.85 10.30
CA THR A 168 14.72 0.58 11.20
C THR A 168 15.91 -0.01 10.46
N VAL A 169 15.66 -1.04 9.65
CA VAL A 169 16.70 -1.76 8.90
C VAL A 169 17.07 -0.99 7.63
N ASN A 170 16.08 -0.49 6.91
CA ASN A 170 16.26 0.19 5.64
C ASN A 170 15.90 1.68 5.77
N SER A 171 16.90 2.55 5.84
CA SER A 171 16.66 3.99 5.84
C SER A 171 16.31 4.50 4.44
N ILE A 172 15.54 5.59 4.35
CA ILE A 172 15.43 6.40 3.13
C ILE A 172 16.83 6.94 2.81
N SER A 173 17.55 6.26 1.92
CA SER A 173 18.87 6.67 1.45
C SER A 173 18.77 7.32 0.07
N VAL A 174 19.81 8.08 -0.27
CA VAL A 174 19.94 8.71 -1.59
C VAL A 174 20.02 7.62 -2.65
N VAL A 175 19.23 7.77 -3.71
CA VAL A 175 19.25 6.96 -4.93
C VAL A 175 20.70 6.68 -5.31
N GLY A 176 21.08 5.40 -5.45
CA GLY A 176 22.47 4.97 -5.61
C GLY A 176 23.25 5.76 -6.68
N GLN A 177 23.23 5.31 -7.93
CA GLN A 177 23.83 6.07 -9.03
C GLN A 177 22.74 6.88 -9.74
N VAL A 178 22.86 8.21 -9.70
CA VAL A 178 21.99 9.12 -10.45
C VAL A 178 22.59 9.38 -11.82
N ASN A 179 21.80 9.24 -12.88
CA ASN A 179 22.25 9.55 -14.23
C ASN A 179 22.41 11.07 -14.41
N PRO A 180 23.58 11.61 -14.84
CA PRO A 180 23.79 13.05 -15.02
C PRO A 180 22.80 13.75 -15.95
N LYS A 181 22.08 13.00 -16.81
CA LYS A 181 20.98 13.53 -17.63
C LYS A 181 19.86 14.21 -16.81
N VAL A 182 19.76 13.97 -15.50
CA VAL A 182 18.82 14.70 -14.64
C VAL A 182 19.01 16.22 -14.72
N GLU A 183 20.23 16.71 -14.96
CA GLU A 183 20.48 18.14 -15.10
C GLU A 183 19.87 18.76 -16.37
N ILE A 184 19.55 17.92 -17.37
CA ILE A 184 18.96 18.33 -18.64
C ILE A 184 17.43 18.35 -18.54
N PHE A 185 16.84 17.43 -17.77
CA PHE A 185 15.39 17.24 -17.67
C PHE A 185 14.88 17.63 -16.29
N THR A 186 14.29 18.82 -16.15
CA THR A 186 13.76 19.33 -14.87
C THR A 186 12.83 18.34 -14.18
N GLN A 187 11.93 17.68 -14.91
CA GLN A 187 11.02 16.68 -14.35
C GLN A 187 11.76 15.47 -13.75
N ALA A 188 12.86 15.04 -14.38
CA ALA A 188 13.68 13.94 -13.87
C ALA A 188 14.47 14.37 -12.63
N ARG A 189 14.98 15.61 -12.59
CA ARG A 189 15.62 16.18 -11.40
C ARG A 189 14.65 16.31 -10.23
N ASP A 190 13.40 16.72 -10.50
CA ASP A 190 12.37 16.88 -9.47
C ASP A 190 12.02 15.55 -8.78
N CYS A 191 12.21 14.41 -9.44
CA CYS A 191 12.08 13.08 -8.81
C CYS A 191 13.09 12.85 -7.66
N LEU A 192 14.17 13.63 -7.59
CA LEU A 192 15.18 13.54 -6.53
C LEU A 192 14.88 14.47 -5.36
N LEU A 193 13.83 15.30 -5.43
CA LEU A 193 13.45 16.18 -4.33
C LEU A 193 13.08 15.34 -3.10
N PRO A 194 13.61 15.66 -1.91
CA PRO A 194 13.13 15.06 -0.68
C PRO A 194 11.63 15.31 -0.53
N MET A 195 10.88 14.30 -0.09
CA MET A 195 9.42 14.43 0.08
C MET A 195 9.03 15.54 1.06
N GLY A 196 9.90 15.84 2.04
CA GLY A 196 9.70 17.00 2.90
C GLY A 196 9.76 18.34 2.16
N ILE A 197 10.57 18.47 1.11
CA ILE A 197 10.62 19.66 0.26
C ILE A 197 9.38 19.76 -0.63
N THR A 198 8.86 18.64 -1.14
CA THR A 198 7.61 18.65 -1.89
C THR A 198 6.43 19.03 -1.00
N SER A 199 6.42 18.64 0.28
CA SER A 199 5.47 19.12 1.30
C SER A 199 5.50 20.65 1.43
N GLU A 200 6.68 21.24 1.61
CA GLU A 200 6.82 22.72 1.67
C GLU A 200 6.33 23.38 0.38
N ASN A 201 6.66 22.82 -0.78
CA ASN A 201 6.25 23.38 -2.06
C ASN A 201 4.73 23.34 -2.26
N VAL A 202 4.04 22.32 -1.73
CA VAL A 202 2.57 22.25 -1.75
C VAL A 202 1.99 23.26 -0.79
N ALA A 203 2.47 23.29 0.46
CA ALA A 203 1.98 24.23 1.47
C ALA A 203 2.10 25.68 1.02
N GLN A 204 3.27 26.06 0.47
CA GLN A 204 3.50 27.41 -0.04
C GLN A 204 2.62 27.73 -1.25
N ARG A 205 2.50 26.82 -2.23
CA ARG A 205 1.75 27.09 -3.47
C ARG A 205 0.25 27.19 -3.25
N PHE A 206 -0.30 26.42 -2.31
CA PHE A 206 -1.74 26.36 -2.05
C PHE A 206 -2.15 27.08 -0.77
N GLY A 207 -1.22 27.75 -0.09
CA GLY A 207 -1.52 28.56 1.10
C GLY A 207 -1.90 27.74 2.34
N VAL A 208 -1.42 26.51 2.47
CA VAL A 208 -1.71 25.67 3.65
C VAL A 208 -0.85 26.14 4.82
N THR A 209 -1.47 26.78 5.79
CA THR A 209 -0.79 27.44 6.90
C THR A 209 -0.17 26.42 7.87
N ARG A 210 0.85 26.87 8.62
CA ARG A 210 1.43 26.07 9.71
C ARG A 210 0.38 25.64 10.75
N GLN A 211 -0.57 26.52 11.05
CA GLN A 211 -1.63 26.24 12.00
C GLN A 211 -2.55 25.11 11.50
N GLU A 212 -2.93 25.10 10.22
CA GLU A 212 -3.74 24.02 9.62
C GLU A 212 -3.00 22.68 9.64
N GLN A 213 -1.71 22.68 9.32
CA GLN A 213 -0.86 21.48 9.38
C GLN A 213 -0.80 20.91 10.80
N ASP A 214 -0.56 21.76 11.80
CA ASP A 214 -0.47 21.34 13.21
C ASP A 214 -1.85 20.89 13.75
N LEU A 215 -2.95 21.54 13.35
CA LEU A 215 -4.31 21.13 13.71
C LEU A 215 -4.64 19.72 13.18
N ALA A 216 -4.25 19.42 11.94
CA ALA A 216 -4.42 18.09 11.38
C ALA A 216 -3.66 17.02 12.20
N ALA A 217 -2.44 17.34 12.66
CA ALA A 217 -1.64 16.44 13.47
C ALA A 217 -2.22 16.22 14.88
N VAL A 218 -2.70 17.27 15.54
CA VAL A 218 -3.42 17.17 16.83
C VAL A 218 -4.63 16.27 16.68
N GLU A 219 -5.44 16.51 15.66
CA GLU A 219 -6.66 15.73 15.42
C GLU A 219 -6.36 14.26 15.10
N SER A 220 -5.30 14.00 14.34
CA SER A 220 -4.82 12.65 14.05
C SER A 220 -4.47 11.88 15.34
N HIS A 221 -3.65 12.48 16.21
CA HIS A 221 -3.29 11.86 17.48
C HIS A 221 -4.48 11.70 18.43
N ARG A 222 -5.40 12.67 18.49
CA ARG A 222 -6.61 12.60 19.30
C ARG A 222 -7.51 11.43 18.87
N ARG A 223 -7.75 11.29 17.56
CA ARG A 223 -8.55 10.18 17.00
C ARG A 223 -7.90 8.84 17.25
N ALA A 224 -6.59 8.73 17.00
CA ALA A 224 -5.85 7.50 17.21
C ALA A 224 -5.87 7.08 18.69
N ALA A 225 -5.64 8.01 19.62
CA ALA A 225 -5.72 7.75 21.06
C ALA A 225 -7.11 7.27 21.48
N ALA A 226 -8.18 7.93 21.00
CA ALA A 226 -9.55 7.52 21.28
C ALA A 226 -9.87 6.13 20.70
N ALA A 227 -9.41 5.82 19.49
CA ALA A 227 -9.59 4.51 18.86
C ALA A 227 -8.85 3.40 19.62
N THR A 228 -7.61 3.65 20.05
CA THR A 228 -6.85 2.71 20.89
C THR A 228 -7.54 2.48 22.24
N ALA A 229 -7.93 3.55 22.94
CA ALA A 229 -8.58 3.46 24.25
C ALA A 229 -9.94 2.73 24.19
N SER A 230 -10.70 2.92 23.11
CA SER A 230 -11.98 2.23 22.87
C SER A 230 -11.82 0.83 22.25
N GLY A 231 -10.58 0.38 21.98
CA GLY A 231 -10.30 -0.95 21.46
C GLY A 231 -10.66 -1.16 19.99
N LYS A 232 -10.89 -0.10 19.21
CA LYS A 232 -11.31 -0.20 17.79
C LYS A 232 -10.27 -0.87 16.88
N PHE A 233 -9.00 -0.88 17.27
CA PHE A 233 -7.95 -1.56 16.52
C PHE A 233 -7.76 -3.04 16.88
N LYS A 234 -8.48 -3.56 17.89
CA LYS A 234 -8.30 -4.95 18.33
C LYS A 234 -8.62 -5.98 17.25
N ASP A 235 -9.56 -5.67 16.36
CA ASP A 235 -10.00 -6.58 15.31
C ASP A 235 -8.98 -6.69 14.16
N GLU A 236 -8.26 -5.60 13.88
CA GLU A 236 -7.32 -5.51 12.76
C GLU A 236 -5.86 -5.76 13.16
N ILE A 237 -5.46 -5.51 14.42
CA ILE A 237 -4.08 -5.73 14.89
C ILE A 237 -3.85 -7.20 15.28
N ILE A 238 -2.84 -7.80 14.65
CA ILE A 238 -2.26 -9.08 15.07
C ILE A 238 -1.11 -8.80 16.04
N PRO A 239 -1.18 -9.27 17.30
CA PRO A 239 -0.08 -9.17 18.23
C PRO A 239 1.16 -9.91 17.71
N VAL A 240 2.32 -9.25 17.75
CA VAL A 240 3.60 -9.81 17.30
C VAL A 240 4.45 -10.15 18.52
N ASN A 241 4.80 -11.42 18.66
CA ASN A 241 5.75 -11.89 19.67
C ASN A 241 7.16 -11.71 19.13
N THR A 242 7.96 -10.91 19.80
CA THR A 242 9.32 -10.57 19.36
C THR A 242 10.23 -10.33 20.56
N LYS A 243 11.42 -9.79 20.32
CA LYS A 243 12.39 -9.42 21.33
C LYS A 243 12.73 -7.94 21.23
N ILE A 244 13.12 -7.38 22.38
CA ILE A 244 13.80 -6.09 22.46
C ILE A 244 15.13 -6.31 23.16
N VAL A 245 16.20 -5.80 22.56
CA VAL A 245 17.56 -5.85 23.10
C VAL A 245 17.84 -4.55 23.84
N ASP A 246 18.27 -4.66 25.10
CA ASP A 246 18.76 -3.52 25.86
C ASP A 246 20.09 -3.02 25.25
N PRO A 247 20.19 -1.76 24.81
CA PRO A 247 21.38 -1.27 24.12
C PRO A 247 22.61 -1.12 25.03
N LYS A 248 22.45 -1.11 26.36
CA LYS A 248 23.54 -1.00 27.33
C LYS A 248 24.05 -2.37 27.79
N THR A 249 23.14 -3.32 28.01
CA THR A 249 23.47 -4.62 28.60
C THR A 249 23.52 -5.76 27.59
N GLY A 250 22.92 -5.59 26.40
CA GLY A 250 22.77 -6.65 25.40
C GLY A 250 21.74 -7.72 25.77
N VAL A 251 21.05 -7.60 26.91
CA VAL A 251 20.06 -8.57 27.36
C VAL A 251 18.83 -8.51 26.46
N GLU A 252 18.40 -9.68 25.97
CA GLU A 252 17.18 -9.83 25.18
C GLU A 252 15.96 -10.04 26.10
N LYS A 253 14.92 -9.22 25.90
CA LYS A 253 13.63 -9.40 26.57
C LYS A 253 12.57 -9.77 25.55
N ARG A 254 11.89 -10.89 25.76
CA ARG A 254 10.70 -11.27 24.97
C ARG A 254 9.54 -10.34 25.31
N VAL A 255 8.86 -9.86 24.28
CA VAL A 255 7.72 -8.94 24.37
C VAL A 255 6.65 -9.32 23.35
N THR A 256 5.42 -8.93 23.64
CA THR A 256 4.31 -9.00 22.68
C THR A 256 3.89 -7.57 22.37
N ILE A 257 3.98 -7.18 21.11
CA ILE A 257 3.59 -5.85 20.65
C ILE A 257 2.19 -5.93 20.04
N SER A 258 1.25 -5.17 20.59
CA SER A 258 -0.18 -5.20 20.20
C SER A 258 -0.84 -3.82 20.09
N VAL A 259 -0.06 -2.74 20.23
CA VAL A 259 -0.55 -1.36 20.18
C VAL A 259 0.45 -0.50 19.41
N ASP A 260 -0.05 0.43 18.61
CA ASP A 260 0.75 1.41 17.87
C ASP A 260 1.51 2.34 18.85
N ASP A 261 2.84 2.34 18.83
CA ASP A 261 3.67 3.08 19.80
C ASP A 261 3.94 4.55 19.42
N GLY A 262 3.47 4.95 18.24
CA GLY A 262 3.64 6.29 17.68
C GLY A 262 2.62 7.31 18.19
N ILE A 263 1.54 6.87 18.84
CA ILE A 263 0.46 7.74 19.30
C ILE A 263 0.94 8.62 20.46
N ARG A 264 0.60 9.91 20.41
CA ARG A 264 0.93 10.92 21.43
C ARG A 264 -0.37 11.62 21.86
N PRO A 265 -1.10 11.09 22.85
CA PRO A 265 -2.43 11.60 23.22
C PRO A 265 -2.44 13.06 23.66
N ASN A 266 -1.31 13.54 24.18
CA ASN A 266 -1.14 14.88 24.72
C ASN A 266 -0.59 15.88 23.68
N THR A 267 -0.59 15.55 22.38
CA THR A 267 -0.15 16.48 21.34
C THR A 267 -1.07 17.70 21.31
N THR A 268 -0.50 18.90 21.52
CA THR A 268 -1.23 20.16 21.48
C THR A 268 -0.67 21.10 20.41
N ILE A 269 -1.48 22.09 19.98
CA ILE A 269 -1.01 23.15 19.09
C ILE A 269 0.18 23.91 19.70
N ALA A 270 0.14 24.18 21.01
CA ALA A 270 1.21 24.88 21.70
C ALA A 270 2.54 24.10 21.67
N ASP A 271 2.49 22.77 21.73
CA ASP A 271 3.70 21.94 21.65
C ASP A 271 4.20 21.79 20.23
N LEU A 272 3.29 21.63 19.26
CA LEU A 272 3.66 21.57 17.84
C LEU A 272 4.26 22.88 17.35
N ALA A 273 3.75 24.04 17.80
CA ALA A 273 4.26 25.36 17.43
C ALA A 273 5.73 25.58 17.83
N LYS A 274 6.22 24.88 18.87
CA LYS A 274 7.63 24.95 19.32
C LYS A 274 8.57 24.17 18.40
N LEU A 275 8.05 23.27 17.56
CA LEU A 275 8.88 22.42 16.71
C LEU A 275 9.48 23.23 15.55
N LYS A 276 10.77 23.03 15.34
CA LYS A 276 11.53 23.63 14.24
C LYS A 276 11.14 22.96 12.91
N PRO A 277 11.16 23.71 11.80
CA PRO A 277 11.03 23.14 10.46
C PRO A 277 12.07 22.05 10.21
N ALA A 278 11.66 20.96 9.56
CA ALA A 278 12.49 19.77 9.38
C ALA A 278 13.31 19.77 8.07
N PHE A 279 12.88 20.54 7.07
CA PHE A 279 13.44 20.45 5.70
C PHE A 279 13.95 21.78 5.14
N LYS A 280 13.31 22.90 5.49
CA LYS A 280 13.66 24.24 5.00
C LYS A 280 13.69 25.21 6.19
N LYS A 281 14.66 26.13 6.26
CA LYS A 281 14.86 27.03 7.41
C LYS A 281 13.61 27.86 7.78
N ASP A 282 12.91 28.35 6.78
CA ASP A 282 11.64 29.11 6.84
C ASP A 282 10.42 28.24 6.50
N GLY A 283 10.56 26.91 6.58
CA GLY A 283 9.51 25.96 6.27
C GLY A 283 8.42 25.87 7.33
N THR A 284 7.38 25.12 7.01
CA THR A 284 6.22 24.86 7.88
C THR A 284 6.07 23.38 8.23
N THR A 285 6.70 22.49 7.46
CA THR A 285 6.74 21.05 7.74
C THR A 285 7.73 20.77 8.88
N THR A 286 7.26 20.09 9.92
CA THR A 286 8.01 19.71 11.11
C THR A 286 7.88 18.21 11.37
N ALA A 287 8.66 17.68 12.31
CA ALA A 287 8.52 16.28 12.74
C ALA A 287 7.16 15.97 13.40
N GLY A 288 6.42 16.99 13.85
CA GLY A 288 5.13 16.81 14.53
C GLY A 288 3.92 16.88 13.59
N ASN A 289 4.07 17.47 12.40
CA ASN A 289 3.02 17.53 11.38
C ASN A 289 3.33 16.72 10.11
N ALA A 290 4.37 15.88 10.17
CA ALA A 290 4.71 14.87 9.17
C ALA A 290 4.47 13.45 9.70
N SER A 291 4.35 12.47 8.80
CA SER A 291 4.27 11.06 9.18
C SER A 291 5.55 10.60 9.90
N GLN A 292 5.39 9.72 10.89
CA GLN A 292 6.52 9.10 11.56
C GLN A 292 7.19 8.07 10.64
N VAL A 293 8.51 7.94 10.78
CA VAL A 293 9.27 6.81 10.24
C VAL A 293 8.97 5.59 11.11
N SER A 294 8.51 4.50 10.49
CA SER A 294 7.89 3.38 11.22
C SER A 294 8.18 2.01 10.58
N ASP A 295 8.01 0.97 11.39
CA ASP A 295 8.08 -0.43 11.00
C ASP A 295 6.70 -1.08 11.15
N GLY A 296 6.34 -1.96 10.21
CA GLY A 296 5.10 -2.73 10.29
C GLY A 296 4.76 -3.47 9.00
N ALA A 297 3.72 -4.29 9.06
CA ALA A 297 3.19 -5.04 7.93
C ALA A 297 1.65 -5.08 7.94
N GLY A 298 1.05 -5.34 6.78
CA GLY A 298 -0.38 -5.58 6.60
C GLY A 298 -0.63 -6.64 5.53
N ALA A 299 -1.74 -7.36 5.63
CA ALA A 299 -2.15 -8.37 4.67
C ALA A 299 -3.68 -8.37 4.47
N VAL A 300 -4.09 -8.56 3.23
CA VAL A 300 -5.48 -8.59 2.77
C VAL A 300 -5.68 -9.86 1.96
N LEU A 301 -6.68 -10.66 2.31
CA LEU A 301 -7.11 -11.81 1.53
C LEU A 301 -8.22 -11.40 0.60
N LEU A 302 -7.95 -11.53 -0.70
CA LEU A 302 -8.91 -11.29 -1.76
C LEU A 302 -9.28 -12.61 -2.42
N MET A 303 -10.54 -12.73 -2.81
CA MET A 303 -11.00 -13.85 -3.62
C MET A 303 -12.19 -13.47 -4.47
N LYS A 304 -12.51 -14.32 -5.44
CA LYS A 304 -13.74 -14.22 -6.21
C LYS A 304 -14.98 -14.39 -5.31
N ARG A 305 -16.00 -13.56 -5.47
CA ARG A 305 -17.22 -13.59 -4.64
C ARG A 305 -17.87 -14.97 -4.62
N SER A 306 -18.05 -15.61 -5.78
CA SER A 306 -18.68 -16.93 -5.85
C SER A 306 -17.98 -17.97 -4.96
N LEU A 307 -16.64 -17.92 -4.92
CA LEU A 307 -15.84 -18.83 -4.11
C LEU A 307 -15.93 -18.50 -2.62
N ALA A 308 -15.95 -17.22 -2.25
CA ALA A 308 -16.18 -16.79 -0.86
C ALA A 308 -17.52 -17.31 -0.34
N VAL A 309 -18.59 -17.18 -1.14
CA VAL A 309 -19.93 -17.67 -0.80
C VAL A 309 -19.96 -19.19 -0.69
N GLN A 310 -19.35 -19.91 -1.64
CA GLN A 310 -19.23 -21.36 -1.61
C GLN A 310 -18.50 -21.86 -0.35
N LYS A 311 -17.46 -21.15 0.09
CA LYS A 311 -16.69 -21.46 1.30
C LYS A 311 -17.34 -20.95 2.60
N GLY A 312 -18.45 -20.23 2.52
CA GLY A 312 -19.12 -19.65 3.68
C GLY A 312 -18.31 -18.56 4.39
N LEU A 313 -17.42 -17.86 3.68
CA LEU A 313 -16.58 -16.80 4.25
C LEU A 313 -17.34 -15.46 4.26
N PRO A 314 -17.35 -14.74 5.39
CA PRO A 314 -17.95 -13.41 5.46
C PRO A 314 -17.17 -12.43 4.57
N ILE A 315 -17.90 -11.52 3.92
CA ILE A 315 -17.32 -10.50 3.04
C ILE A 315 -17.16 -9.21 3.85
N LEU A 316 -15.90 -8.82 4.08
CA LEU A 316 -15.54 -7.57 4.75
C LEU A 316 -15.73 -6.36 3.83
N GLY A 317 -15.42 -6.51 2.54
CA GLY A 317 -15.50 -5.44 1.56
C GLY A 317 -15.49 -5.96 0.12
N VAL A 318 -15.81 -5.07 -0.81
CA VAL A 318 -15.83 -5.38 -2.25
C VAL A 318 -14.89 -4.42 -2.97
N PHE A 319 -13.93 -4.96 -3.72
CA PHE A 319 -13.03 -4.15 -4.54
C PHE A 319 -13.72 -3.81 -5.87
N ARG A 320 -14.02 -2.53 -6.07
CA ARG A 320 -14.72 -2.01 -7.25
C ARG A 320 -13.79 -1.23 -8.15
#